data_AF-A0A965KSZ2-F1
#
_entry.id   AF-A0A965KSZ2-F1
#
_cell.length_a   1.000
_cell.length_b   1.000
_cell.length_c   1.000
_cell.angle_alpha   90.00
_cell.angle_beta   90.00
_cell.angle_gamma   90.00
#
_symmetry.space_group_name_H-M   'P 1'
#
loop_
_entity.id
_entity.type
_entity.pdbx_description
1 polymer ?
#
loop_
_entity_poly.entity_id
_entity_poly.type
_entity_poly.pdbx_seq_one_letter_code
_entity_poly.pdbx_strand_id
1 'polypeptide(L)' 'MLFSGGKDSVVMLHLAVRAFTPARVPFPVMHIDTGHNFPEVIEFRNRTVAALDVRLIVGSVQASIDAGR' A
#
# COMPACT_ATOMS: atom_id res chain seq x y z
N MET A 1 -1.77 6.64 -4.18
CA MET A 1 -0.64 7.01 -3.30
C MET A 1 0.33 5.85 -3.21
N LEU A 2 1.64 6.06 -3.36
CA LEU A 2 2.64 5.01 -3.13
C LEU A 2 2.70 4.66 -1.63
N PHE A 3 2.60 3.37 -1.32
CA PHE A 3 2.49 2.85 0.03
C PHE A 3 3.42 1.64 0.22
N SER A 4 4.59 1.90 0.81
CA SER A 4 5.59 0.86 1.08
C SER A 4 5.28 0.03 2.32
N GLY A 5 4.46 0.54 3.24
CA GLY A 5 4.26 -0.04 4.57
C GLY A 5 5.29 0.44 5.59
N GLY A 6 6.27 1.27 5.18
CA GLY A 6 7.19 1.95 6.09
C GLY A 6 6.56 3.16 6.78
N LYS A 7 7.19 3.62 7.87
CA LYS A 7 6.66 4.67 8.78
C LYS A 7 6.08 5.90 8.07
N ASP A 8 6.77 6.44 7.07
CA ASP A 8 6.38 7.70 6.42
C ASP A 8 5.12 7.49 5.58
N SER A 9 5.07 6.39 4.83
CA SER A 9 3.90 6.03 4.03
C SER A 9 2.67 5.69 4.89
N VAL A 10 2.88 5.17 6.10
CA VAL A 10 1.82 4.91 7.09
C VAL A 10 1.26 6.20 7.65
N VAL A 11 2.12 7.15 8.03
CA VAL A 11 1.70 8.49 8.46
C VAL A 11 0.93 9.18 7.34
N MET A 12 1.39 9.05 6.09
CA MET A 12 0.70 9.64 4.94
C MET A 12 -0.67 9.01 4.68
N LEU A 13 -0.80 7.69 4.80
CA LEU A 13 -2.09 7.02 4.72
C LEU A 13 -3.03 7.48 5.84
N HIS A 14 -2.53 7.61 7.07
CA HIS A 14 -3.31 8.13 8.20
C HIS A 14 -3.84 9.54 7.93
N LEU A 15 -2.97 10.44 7.44
CA LEU A 15 -3.37 11.80 7.08
C LEU A 15 -4.39 11.83 5.94
N ALA A 16 -4.25 10.96 4.93
CA ALA A 16 -5.24 10.85 3.86
C ALA A 16 -6.63 10.43 4.39
N VAL A 17 -6.70 9.42 5.25
CA VAL A 17 -7.97 9.00 5.86
C VAL A 17 -8.61 10.15 6.63
N ARG A 18 -7.82 10.90 7.41
CA ARG A 18 -8.31 12.07 8.15
C ARG A 18 -8.82 13.18 7.24
N ALA A 19 -8.16 13.42 6.11
CA ALA A 19 -8.55 14.45 5.15
C ALA A 19 -9.89 14.17 4.45
N PHE A 20 -10.27 12.89 4.30
CA PHE A 20 -11.50 12.50 3.60
C PHE A 20 -12.63 12.02 4.51
N THR A 21 -12.40 11.91 5.83
CA THR A 21 -13.43 11.51 6.79
C THR A 21 -14.65 12.44 6.72
N PRO A 22 -15.91 11.93 6.67
CA PRO A 22 -16.33 10.53 6.85
C PRO A 22 -16.38 9.70 5.55
N ALA A 23 -16.03 10.29 4.41
CA ALA A 23 -15.96 9.56 3.14
C ALA A 23 -14.71 8.67 3.07
N ARG A 24 -14.73 7.72 2.12
CA ARG A 24 -13.57 6.87 1.81
C ARG A 24 -12.51 7.68 1.07
N VAL A 25 -11.25 7.25 1.19
CA VAL A 25 -10.15 7.80 0.39
C VAL A 25 -10.45 7.56 -1.10
N PRO A 26 -10.52 8.61 -1.95
CA PRO A 26 -11.05 8.49 -3.32
C PRO A 26 -10.03 7.92 -4.32
N PHE A 27 -8.89 7.43 -3.86
CA PHE A 27 -7.82 6.89 -4.70
C PHE A 27 -7.20 5.64 -4.08
N PRO A 28 -6.62 4.75 -4.91
CA PRO A 28 -5.95 3.56 -4.40
C PRO A 28 -4.61 3.90 -3.75
N VAL A 29 -4.17 3.02 -2.86
CA VAL A 29 -2.78 2.90 -2.44
C VAL A 29 -2.08 1.85 -3.29
N MET A 30 -0.79 2.03 -3.58
CA MET A 30 -0.02 1.12 -4.41
C MET A 30 1.26 0.69 -3.70
N HIS A 31 1.46 -0.62 -3.60
CA HIS A 31 2.71 -1.20 -3.12
C HIS A 31 3.49 -1.81 -4.28
N ILE A 32 4.80 -1.55 -4.35
CA ILE A 32 5.70 -2.20 -5.29
C ILE A 32 6.41 -3.33 -4.54
N ASP A 33 6.04 -4.57 -4.87
CA ASP A 33 6.65 -5.76 -4.31
C ASP A 33 7.92 -6.12 -5.07
N THR A 34 9.04 -6.05 -4.37
CA THR A 34 10.37 -6.39 -4.91
C THR A 34 10.67 -7.88 -4.81
N GLY A 35 9.85 -8.66 -4.09
CA GLY A 35 10.17 -10.04 -3.72
C GLY A 35 11.09 -10.17 -2.49
N HIS A 36 11.57 -9.04 -1.94
CA HIS A 36 12.47 -9.00 -0.77
C HIS A 36 11.86 -8.29 0.44
N ASN A 37 10.54 -8.10 0.45
CA ASN A 37 9.84 -7.49 1.57
C ASN A 37 9.78 -8.45 2.77
N PHE A 38 9.95 -7.90 3.97
CA PHE A 38 9.74 -8.66 5.21
C PHE A 38 8.27 -9.14 5.31
N PRO A 39 8.01 -10.41 5.66
CA PRO A 39 6.65 -10.93 5.82
C PRO A 39 5.79 -10.08 6.77
N GLU A 40 6.39 -9.55 7.84
CA GLU A 40 5.74 -8.70 8.83
C GLU A 40 5.24 -7.39 8.24
N VAL A 41 5.99 -6.82 7.28
CA VAL A 41 5.58 -5.59 6.56
C VAL A 41 4.39 -5.89 5.66
N ILE A 42 4.39 -7.04 4.99
CA ILE A 42 3.29 -7.47 4.13
C ILE A 42 2.01 -7.71 4.95
N GLU A 43 2.14 -8.40 6.09
CA GLU A 43 1.02 -8.63 7.01
C GLU A 43 0.46 -7.29 7.54
N PHE A 44 1.34 -6.42 8.04
CA PHE A 44 0.96 -5.10 8.52
C PHE A 44 0.25 -4.28 7.45
N ARG A 45 0.77 -4.27 6.22
CA ARG A 45 0.17 -3.59 5.06
C ARG A 45 -1.25 -4.11 4.81
N ASN A 46 -1.41 -5.42 4.71
CA ASN A 46 -2.70 -6.04 4.41
C ASN A 46 -3.74 -5.74 5.51
N ARG A 47 -3.34 -5.86 6.78
CA ARG A 47 -4.20 -5.53 7.94
C ARG A 47 -4.60 -4.05 7.95
N THR A 48 -3.65 -3.16 7.70
CA THR A 48 -3.89 -1.70 7.72
C THR A 48 -4.84 -1.28 6.60
N VAL A 49 -4.63 -1.80 5.38
CA VAL A 49 -5.49 -1.51 4.22
C VAL A 49 -6.92 -2.01 4.46
N ALA A 50 -7.07 -3.23 5.01
CA ALA A 50 -8.38 -3.79 5.32
C ALA A 50 -9.11 -2.99 6.41
N ALA A 51 -8.41 -2.62 7.49
CA ALA A 51 -8.98 -1.85 8.59
C ALA A 51 -9.43 -0.44 8.17
N LEU A 52 -8.75 0.16 7.20
CA LEU A 52 -9.05 1.51 6.70
C LEU A 52 -9.96 1.50 5.46
N ASP A 53 -10.35 0.32 4.96
CA ASP A 53 -11.20 0.13 3.78
C ASP A 53 -10.71 0.94 2.56
N VAL A 54 -9.39 0.89 2.32
CA VAL A 54 -8.74 1.54 1.18
C VAL A 54 -8.40 0.50 0.10
N ARG A 55 -8.50 0.89 -1.16
CA ARG A 55 -8.17 0.00 -2.28
C ARG A 55 -6.65 -0.12 -2.44
N LEU A 56 -6.10 -1.34 -2.32
CA LEU A 56 -4.68 -1.63 -2.55
C LEU A 56 -4.44 -2.19 -3.96
N ILE A 57 -3.44 -1.66 -4.64
CA ILE A 57 -2.86 -2.20 -5.87
C ILE A 57 -1.46 -2.72 -5.52
N VAL A 58 -1.10 -3.90 -6.02
CA VAL A 58 0.25 -4.45 -5.86
C VAL A 58 0.86 -4.64 -7.24
N GLY A 59 2.01 -4.02 -7.47
CA GLY A 59 2.85 -4.29 -8.64
C GLY A 59 4.03 -5.16 -8.24
N SER A 60 4.38 -6.17 -9.04
CA SER A 60 5.55 -7.02 -8.80
C SER A 60 6.69 -6.62 -9.73
N VAL A 61 7.85 -6.34 -9.14
CA VAL A 61 9.09 -6.08 -9.89
C VAL A 61 9.52 -7.36 -10.60
N GLN A 62 9.50 -8.50 -9.91
CA GLN A 62 9.88 -9.79 -10.51
C GLN A 62 9.02 -10.12 -11.74
N ALA A 63 7.69 -9.97 -11.64
CA ALA A 63 6.81 -10.22 -12.77
C ALA A 63 7.03 -9.24 -13.95
N SER A 64 7.52 -8.03 -13.68
CA SER A 64 7.86 -7.08 -14.75
C SER A 64 9.15 -7.49 -15.47
N ILE A 65 10.16 -7.92 -14.72
CA ILE A 65 11.41 -8.47 -15.26
C ILE A 65 11.13 -9.73 -16.09
N ASP A 66 10.34 -10.66 -15.56
CA ASP A 66 9.97 -11.90 -16.26
C ASP A 66 9.22 -11.63 -17.57
N ALA A 67 8.49 -10.50 -17.64
CA ALA A 67 7.78 -10.05 -18.83
C ALA A 67 8.63 -9.19 -19.78
N GLY A 68 9.92 -8.98 -19.49
CA GLY A 68 10.85 -8.21 -20.32
C GLY A 68 10.55 -6.71 -20.40
N ARG A 69 9.94 -6.14 -19.35
CA ARG A 69 9.65 -4.69 -19.26
C ARG A 69 10.54 -3.99 -18.24
#